data_AF-A0A8H6AHE9-F1
#
_entry.id   AF-A0A8H6AHE9-F1
#
_cell.length_a   1.000
_cell.length_b   1.000
_cell.length_c   1.000
_cell.angle_alpha   90.00
_cell.angle_beta   90.00
_cell.angle_gamma   90.00
#
_symmetry.space_group_name_H-M   'P 1'
#
loop_
_entity.id
_entity.type
_entity.pdbx_description
1 polymer ?
#
loop_
_entity_poly.entity_id
_entity_poly.type
_entity_poly.pdbx_seq_one_letter_code
_entity_poly.pdbx_strand_id
1 'polypeptide(L)'
;MLWSLKLTAMPGIRFSKASARSAPTSRVRYQEPRRFTQGYIVAEVTEVTTNHVDGALQETILKNIDEAIIEGKPKKLLSFKLAFTGLAASMFVFQIDATSLGIALPIVAEELHGESLQSFWANMSYTLCGLIMQPPWASMLDVFGRKTSFYICIVFFFISSIVFALAKDMNAIIVGRVLQGFGGGGIDVLVEIILSDITILKERSFYLGLMAIPMP
;
A
#
# COMPACT_ATOMS: atom_id res chain seq x y z
N MET A 1 -9.83 -22.96 9.30
CA MET A 1 -9.09 -24.24 9.24
C MET A 1 -9.64 -25.13 8.11
N LEU A 2 -9.78 -24.56 6.90
CA LEU A 2 -10.46 -25.17 5.75
C LEU A 2 -9.69 -24.79 4.47
N TRP A 3 -8.41 -25.17 4.40
CA TRP A 3 -7.57 -25.00 3.21
C TRP A 3 -6.59 -26.17 3.01
N SER A 4 -6.96 -27.34 3.54
CA SER A 4 -6.23 -28.59 3.31
C SER A 4 -7.20 -29.60 2.74
N LEU A 5 -6.77 -30.34 1.71
CA LEU A 5 -7.50 -31.31 0.86
C LEU A 5 -8.19 -30.75 -0.39
N LYS A 6 -7.39 -30.49 -1.43
CA LYS A 6 -7.77 -30.81 -2.83
C LYS A 6 -6.54 -30.95 -3.74
N LEU A 7 -5.62 -31.84 -3.37
CA LEU A 7 -4.55 -32.30 -4.25
C LEU A 7 -4.44 -33.83 -4.20
N THR A 8 -5.48 -34.50 -4.69
CA THR A 8 -5.40 -35.91 -5.06
C THR A 8 -6.30 -36.15 -6.27
N ALA A 9 -5.67 -36.47 -7.40
CA ALA A 9 -6.20 -37.10 -8.62
C ALA A 9 -5.94 -36.31 -9.92
N MET A 10 -4.71 -36.41 -10.42
CA MET A 10 -4.49 -36.52 -11.87
C MET A 10 -3.38 -37.55 -12.13
N PRO A 11 -3.72 -38.78 -12.55
CA PRO A 11 -2.76 -39.75 -13.04
C PRO A 11 -2.54 -39.55 -14.55
N GLY A 12 -1.29 -39.55 -15.00
CA GLY A 12 -0.95 -39.76 -16.40
C GLY A 12 -0.36 -38.57 -17.15
N ILE A 13 0.86 -38.18 -16.83
CA ILE A 13 1.75 -37.50 -17.78
C ILE A 13 3.08 -38.25 -17.80
N ARG A 14 3.32 -39.00 -18.88
CA ARG A 14 4.60 -39.66 -19.19
C ARG A 14 5.65 -38.58 -19.47
N PHE A 15 6.69 -38.50 -18.64
CA PHE A 15 7.89 -37.75 -18.99
C PHE A 15 8.70 -38.53 -20.03
N SER A 16 8.54 -38.12 -21.30
CA SER A 16 9.45 -38.48 -22.38
C SER A 16 10.80 -37.79 -22.14
N LYS A 17 11.88 -38.56 -22.11
CA LYS A 17 13.26 -38.03 -22.03
C LYS A 17 13.56 -37.24 -23.31
N ALA A 18 13.34 -35.93 -23.28
CA ALA A 18 13.77 -35.03 -24.34
C ALA A 18 15.26 -34.73 -24.19
N SER A 19 16.00 -35.22 -25.17
CA SER A 19 17.40 -34.97 -25.51
C SER A 19 17.80 -33.49 -25.34
N ALA A 20 18.92 -33.29 -24.66
CA ALA A 20 19.60 -32.01 -24.54
C ALA A 20 20.05 -31.51 -25.93
N ARG A 21 19.36 -30.49 -26.45
CA ARG A 21 19.87 -29.61 -27.50
C ARG A 21 20.05 -28.22 -26.93
N SER A 22 21.29 -27.77 -26.97
CA SER A 22 21.74 -26.41 -26.71
C SER A 22 20.95 -25.41 -27.56
N ALA A 23 20.07 -24.65 -26.92
CA ALA A 23 19.45 -23.46 -27.51
C ALA A 23 20.32 -22.24 -27.17
N PRO A 24 20.62 -21.36 -28.15
CA PRO A 24 21.44 -20.18 -27.92
C PRO A 24 20.67 -19.20 -27.03
N THR A 25 21.30 -18.82 -25.93
CA THR A 25 20.87 -17.77 -25.00
C THR A 25 20.88 -16.41 -25.72
N SER A 26 19.80 -16.10 -26.43
CA SER A 26 19.49 -14.74 -26.82
C SER A 26 19.15 -13.96 -25.54
N ARG A 27 20.15 -13.25 -25.02
CA ARG A 27 20.02 -12.36 -23.86
C ARG A 27 18.86 -11.40 -24.12
N VAL A 28 17.76 -11.58 -23.39
CA VAL A 28 16.73 -10.56 -23.23
C VAL A 28 17.41 -9.38 -22.54
N ARG A 29 17.67 -8.32 -23.31
CA ARG A 29 18.17 -7.05 -22.80
C ARG A 29 17.06 -6.45 -21.93
N TYR A 30 17.16 -6.59 -20.61
CA TYR A 30 16.44 -5.73 -19.68
C TYR A 30 16.93 -4.29 -19.92
N GLN A 31 16.14 -3.48 -20.63
CA GLN A 31 16.29 -2.03 -20.62
C GLN A 31 15.62 -1.54 -19.34
N GLU A 32 16.42 -1.11 -18.35
CA GLU A 32 15.92 -0.47 -17.15
C GLU A 32 15.20 0.86 -17.51
N PRO A 33 14.09 1.20 -16.81
CA PRO A 33 13.43 2.49 -16.98
C PRO A 33 14.35 3.60 -16.49
N ARG A 34 14.58 4.59 -17.36
CA ARG A 34 15.45 5.76 -17.16
C ARG A 34 15.23 6.45 -15.81
N ARG A 35 15.99 6.05 -14.81
CA ARG A 35 16.46 6.92 -13.74
C ARG A 35 17.95 6.67 -13.62
N PHE A 36 18.74 7.66 -13.98
CA PHE A 36 20.18 7.68 -13.77
C PHE A 36 20.43 7.60 -12.26
N THR A 37 20.50 6.39 -11.72
CA THR A 37 20.88 6.12 -10.35
C THR A 37 22.40 6.11 -10.28
N GLN A 38 22.94 7.04 -9.49
CA GLN A 38 24.35 7.24 -9.15
C GLN A 38 25.15 5.93 -8.95
N GLY A 39 24.50 4.87 -8.46
CA GLY A 39 25.14 3.56 -8.23
C GLY A 39 25.71 2.86 -9.46
N TYR A 40 25.16 3.07 -10.67
CA TYR A 40 25.72 2.46 -11.88
C TYR A 40 27.06 3.12 -12.29
N ILE A 41 27.16 4.44 -12.15
CA ILE A 41 28.40 5.19 -12.42
C ILE A 41 29.49 4.79 -11.42
N VAL A 42 29.12 4.59 -10.15
CA VAL A 42 30.06 4.17 -9.11
C VAL A 42 30.56 2.75 -9.36
N ALA A 43 29.71 1.82 -9.79
CA ALA A 43 30.12 0.45 -10.12
C ALA A 43 31.13 0.41 -11.29
N GLU A 44 30.87 1.19 -12.35
CA GLU A 44 31.75 1.27 -13.52
C GLU A 44 33.09 1.97 -13.21
N VAL A 45 33.08 3.01 -12.37
CA VAL A 45 34.31 3.68 -11.89
C VAL A 45 35.13 2.78 -10.96
N THR A 46 34.47 1.91 -10.18
CA THR A 46 35.14 0.96 -9.28
C THR A 46 35.87 -0.13 -10.09
N GLU A 47 35.23 -0.70 -11.11
CA GLU A 47 35.84 -1.76 -11.94
C GLU A 47 37.06 -1.25 -12.73
N VAL A 48 37.05 0.01 -13.16
CA VAL A 48 38.17 0.65 -13.88
C VAL A 48 39.37 0.96 -12.95
N THR A 49 39.13 1.29 -11.68
CA THR A 49 40.20 1.66 -10.73
C THR A 49 40.83 0.48 -10.00
N THR A 50 40.15 -0.66 -9.87
CA THR A 50 40.70 -1.84 -9.19
C THR A 50 41.74 -2.64 -9.99
N ASN A 51 41.81 -2.45 -11.31
CA ASN A 51 42.71 -3.23 -12.19
C ASN A 51 44.13 -2.64 -12.31
N HIS A 52 44.44 -1.51 -11.67
CA HIS A 52 45.67 -0.76 -11.93
C HIS A 52 46.39 -0.22 -10.69
N VAL A 53 46.10 -0.75 -9.50
CA VAL A 53 46.44 -0.08 -8.24
C VAL A 53 46.98 -1.05 -7.18
N ASP A 54 48.04 -0.63 -6.47
CA ASP A 54 48.67 -1.36 -5.36
C ASP A 54 47.75 -1.48 -4.13
N GLY A 55 47.91 -2.56 -3.35
CA GLY A 55 46.98 -2.95 -2.28
C GLY A 55 46.71 -1.92 -1.18
N ALA A 56 47.69 -1.05 -0.85
CA ALA A 56 47.51 0.01 0.15
C ALA A 56 46.64 1.18 -0.36
N LEU A 57 46.74 1.49 -1.66
CA LEU A 57 45.91 2.52 -2.29
C LEU A 57 44.50 1.98 -2.54
N GLN A 58 44.35 0.67 -2.74
CA GLN A 58 43.04 0.03 -2.86
C GLN A 58 42.21 0.10 -1.58
N GLU A 59 42.83 -0.11 -0.40
CA GLU A 59 42.12 0.05 0.88
C GLU A 59 41.67 1.50 1.11
N THR A 60 42.47 2.47 0.67
CA THR A 60 42.14 3.91 0.74
C THR A 60 41.02 4.28 -0.22
N ILE A 61 41.04 3.76 -1.45
CA ILE A 61 40.00 3.96 -2.45
C ILE A 61 38.68 3.32 -1.98
N LEU A 62 38.72 2.10 -1.44
CA LEU A 62 37.55 1.42 -0.90
C LEU A 62 36.94 2.19 0.28
N LYS A 63 37.76 2.71 1.20
CA LYS A 63 37.29 3.58 2.29
C LYS A 63 36.62 4.86 1.78
N ASN A 64 37.23 5.53 0.80
CA ASN A 64 36.67 6.76 0.24
C ASN A 64 35.39 6.51 -0.56
N ILE A 65 35.28 5.35 -1.22
CA ILE A 65 34.06 4.92 -1.91
C ILE A 65 32.96 4.59 -0.88
N ASP A 66 33.29 3.88 0.21
CA ASP A 66 32.34 3.62 1.30
C ASP A 66 31.87 4.92 1.98
N GLU A 67 32.77 5.87 2.23
CA GLU A 67 32.41 7.20 2.74
C GLU A 67 31.52 7.97 1.76
N ALA A 68 31.81 7.94 0.46
CA ALA A 68 30.98 8.57 -0.57
C ALA A 68 29.61 7.89 -0.73
N ILE A 69 29.52 6.57 -0.53
CA ILE A 69 28.26 5.80 -0.51
C ILE A 69 27.41 6.19 0.71
N ILE A 70 28.05 6.45 1.86
CA ILE A 70 27.36 6.83 3.11
C ILE A 70 26.93 8.31 3.09
N GLU A 71 27.75 9.22 2.56
CA GLU A 71 27.44 10.65 2.42
C GLU A 71 26.38 10.95 1.35
N GLY A 72 26.25 10.07 0.35
CA GLY A 72 25.27 10.17 -0.73
C GLY A 72 23.81 9.91 -0.31
N LYS A 73 23.45 9.98 0.99
CA LYS A 73 22.06 9.80 1.43
C LYS A 73 21.27 11.06 1.08
N PRO A 74 20.43 11.06 0.02
CA PRO A 74 19.73 12.27 -0.38
C PRO A 74 18.87 12.78 0.77
N LYS A 75 19.04 14.06 1.15
CA LYS A 75 18.19 14.70 2.16
C LYS A 75 16.74 14.51 1.74
N LYS A 76 15.93 13.85 2.58
CA LYS A 76 14.52 13.59 2.29
C LYS A 76 13.82 14.94 2.06
N LEU A 77 13.32 15.11 0.83
CA LEU A 77 12.72 16.35 0.35
C LEU A 77 11.56 16.76 1.26
N LEU A 78 11.43 18.06 1.57
CA LEU A 78 10.33 18.57 2.40
C LEU A 78 8.96 18.15 1.84
N SER A 79 8.83 18.07 0.51
CA SER A 79 7.64 17.60 -0.19
C SER A 79 7.25 16.16 0.17
N PHE A 80 8.22 15.28 0.46
CA PHE A 80 7.95 13.92 0.91
C PHE A 80 7.37 13.91 2.32
N LYS A 81 7.94 14.72 3.23
CA LYS A 81 7.44 14.83 4.61
C LYS A 81 6.02 15.40 4.66
N LEU A 82 5.73 16.40 3.82
CA LEU A 82 4.39 16.99 3.69
C LEU A 82 3.38 15.99 3.11
N ALA A 83 3.76 15.24 2.06
CA ALA A 83 2.90 14.19 1.52
C ALA A 83 2.64 13.08 2.55
N PHE A 84 3.68 12.63 3.25
CA PHE A 84 3.57 11.60 4.28
C PHE A 84 2.63 12.02 5.42
N THR A 85 2.79 13.23 5.94
CA THR A 85 1.93 13.75 7.02
C THR A 85 0.47 13.92 6.58
N GLY A 86 0.21 14.36 5.33
CA GLY A 86 -1.14 14.45 4.79
C GLY A 86 -1.81 13.08 4.62
N LEU A 87 -1.07 12.08 4.14
CA LEU A 87 -1.55 10.70 4.04
C LEU A 87 -1.83 10.12 5.43
N ALA A 88 -0.93 10.34 6.40
CA ALA A 88 -1.09 9.89 7.77
C ALA A 88 -2.33 10.49 8.43
N ALA A 89 -2.56 11.80 8.25
CA ALA A 89 -3.73 12.48 8.79
C ALA A 89 -5.03 11.94 8.20
N SER A 90 -5.05 11.68 6.89
CA SER A 90 -6.24 11.12 6.22
C SER A 90 -6.56 9.71 6.70
N MET A 91 -5.52 8.87 6.85
CA MET A 91 -5.67 7.52 7.37
C MET A 91 -6.14 7.52 8.83
N PHE A 92 -5.63 8.43 9.64
CA PHE A 92 -6.05 8.59 11.03
C PHE A 92 -7.53 8.96 11.15
N VAL A 93 -8.01 9.90 10.32
CA VAL A 93 -9.45 10.27 10.30
C VAL A 93 -10.32 9.07 9.92
N PHE A 94 -9.89 8.28 8.94
CA PHE A 94 -10.60 7.06 8.55
C PHE A 94 -10.70 6.04 9.69
N GLN A 95 -9.61 5.81 10.45
CA GLN A 95 -9.60 4.85 11.55
C GLN A 95 -10.38 5.32 12.79
N ILE A 96 -10.39 6.63 13.07
CA ILE A 96 -11.27 7.20 14.09
C ILE A 96 -12.74 6.95 13.74
N ASP A 97 -13.13 7.14 12.48
CA ASP A 97 -14.51 6.93 12.07
C ASP A 97 -14.94 5.45 12.21
N ALA A 98 -14.04 4.53 11.83
CA ALA A 98 -14.28 3.10 11.96
C ALA A 98 -14.50 2.65 13.41
N THR A 99 -13.80 3.27 14.37
CA THR A 99 -13.88 2.92 15.80
C THR A 99 -14.96 3.69 16.55
N SER A 100 -15.31 4.89 16.09
CA SER A 100 -16.32 5.76 16.73
C SER A 100 -17.70 5.10 16.84
N LEU A 101 -18.16 4.44 15.76
CA LEU A 101 -19.47 3.78 15.79
C LEU A 101 -19.50 2.67 16.83
N GLY A 102 -18.43 1.89 16.97
CA GLY A 102 -18.37 0.78 17.94
C GLY A 102 -18.65 1.22 19.38
N ILE A 103 -18.26 2.46 19.73
CA ILE A 103 -18.48 3.03 21.07
C ILE A 103 -19.86 3.68 21.18
N ALA A 104 -20.33 4.35 20.13
CA ALA A 104 -21.61 5.07 20.12
C ALA A 104 -22.83 4.18 19.85
N LEU A 105 -22.62 2.99 19.27
CA LEU A 105 -23.68 2.07 18.85
C LEU A 105 -24.72 1.75 19.94
N PRO A 106 -24.36 1.44 21.20
CA PRO A 106 -25.37 1.13 22.22
C PRO A 106 -26.31 2.31 22.49
N ILE A 107 -25.77 3.54 22.53
CA ILE A 107 -26.55 4.77 22.78
C ILE A 107 -27.49 5.04 21.59
N VAL A 108 -26.95 4.97 20.36
CA VAL A 108 -27.73 5.18 19.13
C VAL A 108 -28.83 4.12 18.98
N ALA A 109 -28.56 2.88 19.36
CA ALA A 109 -29.55 1.80 19.32
C ALA A 109 -30.70 2.03 20.32
N GLU A 110 -30.39 2.55 21.50
CA GLU A 110 -31.38 2.90 22.52
C GLU A 110 -32.26 4.07 22.10
N GLU A 111 -31.66 5.16 21.59
CA GLU A 111 -32.39 6.37 21.15
C GLU A 111 -33.31 6.12 19.95
N LEU A 112 -32.91 5.25 19.01
CA LEU A 112 -33.69 4.96 17.81
C LEU A 112 -34.62 3.75 17.98
N HIS A 113 -34.70 3.17 19.17
CA HIS A 113 -35.45 1.92 19.45
C HIS A 113 -35.14 0.80 18.42
N GLY A 114 -33.89 0.72 17.97
CA GLY A 114 -33.46 -0.20 16.92
C GLY A 114 -33.35 -1.64 17.43
N GLU A 115 -33.70 -2.62 16.60
CA GLU A 115 -33.47 -4.03 16.92
C GLU A 115 -31.96 -4.30 17.05
N SER A 116 -31.59 -5.21 17.95
CA SER A 116 -30.18 -5.62 18.16
C SER A 116 -29.49 -6.09 16.87
N LEU A 117 -30.25 -6.68 15.95
CA LEU A 117 -29.78 -7.10 14.64
C LEU A 117 -29.36 -5.91 13.75
N GLN A 118 -30.11 -4.80 13.78
CA GLN A 118 -29.82 -3.64 12.94
C GLN A 118 -28.53 -2.94 13.37
N SER A 119 -28.29 -2.85 14.68
CA SER A 119 -27.04 -2.31 15.24
C SER A 119 -25.81 -3.12 14.81
N PHE A 120 -25.93 -4.45 14.78
CA PHE A 120 -24.87 -5.31 14.26
C PHE A 120 -24.57 -5.03 12.77
N TRP A 121 -25.62 -4.92 11.95
CA TRP A 121 -25.47 -4.60 10.52
C TRP A 121 -24.94 -3.18 10.27
N ALA A 122 -25.21 -2.21 11.16
CA ALA A 122 -24.68 -0.87 11.06
C ALA A 122 -23.14 -0.85 11.09
N ASN A 123 -22.54 -1.67 11.96
CA ASN A 123 -21.08 -1.78 12.01
C ASN A 123 -20.52 -2.69 10.90
N MET A 124 -21.12 -3.85 10.68
CA MET A 124 -20.62 -4.83 9.71
C MET A 124 -20.68 -4.36 8.27
N SER A 125 -21.70 -3.57 7.91
CA SER A 125 -21.89 -3.08 6.55
C SER A 125 -20.74 -2.19 6.07
N TYR A 126 -20.21 -1.33 6.95
CA TYR A 126 -19.04 -0.49 6.67
C TYR A 126 -17.81 -1.34 6.32
N THR A 127 -17.47 -2.31 7.19
CA THR A 127 -16.30 -3.17 7.01
C THR A 127 -16.43 -4.05 5.78
N LEU A 128 -17.59 -4.68 5.56
CA LEU A 128 -17.82 -5.53 4.39
C LEU A 128 -17.73 -4.74 3.08
N CYS A 129 -18.36 -3.56 3.05
CA CYS A 129 -18.32 -2.70 1.87
C CYS A 129 -16.89 -2.22 1.59
N GLY A 130 -16.18 -1.79 2.63
CA GLY A 130 -14.76 -1.41 2.54
C GLY A 130 -13.94 -2.49 1.87
N LEU A 131 -13.99 -3.73 2.38
CA LEU A 131 -13.24 -4.88 1.84
C LEU A 131 -13.56 -5.19 0.37
N ILE A 132 -14.83 -5.11 -0.03
CA ILE A 132 -15.26 -5.37 -1.41
C ILE A 132 -14.77 -4.26 -2.36
N MET A 133 -14.68 -3.03 -1.86
CA MET A 133 -14.31 -1.86 -2.67
C MET A 133 -12.80 -1.64 -2.80
N GLN A 134 -11.99 -2.29 -1.96
CA GLN A 134 -10.53 -2.21 -2.02
C GLN A 134 -9.94 -2.52 -3.42
N PRO A 135 -10.25 -3.66 -4.09
CA PRO A 135 -9.69 -3.94 -5.42
C PRO A 135 -10.16 -2.99 -6.54
N PRO A 136 -11.44 -2.60 -6.64
CA PRO A 136 -11.90 -1.59 -7.60
C PRO A 136 -11.12 -0.28 -7.50
N TRP A 137 -10.90 0.24 -6.30
CA TRP A 137 -10.14 1.48 -6.10
C TRP A 137 -8.68 1.35 -6.53
N ALA A 138 -8.07 0.17 -6.31
CA ALA A 138 -6.72 -0.11 -6.80
C ALA A 138 -6.65 -0.06 -8.34
N SER A 139 -7.66 -0.58 -9.04
CA SER A 139 -7.71 -0.52 -10.51
C SER A 139 -8.00 0.89 -11.05
N MET A 140 -8.78 1.70 -10.33
CA MET A 140 -9.09 3.09 -10.73
C MET A 140 -7.84 3.99 -10.78
N LEU A 141 -6.76 3.61 -10.09
CA LEU A 141 -5.49 4.34 -10.13
C LEU A 141 -4.84 4.38 -11.51
N ASP A 142 -5.03 3.33 -12.30
CA ASP A 142 -4.41 3.22 -13.63
C ASP A 142 -5.05 4.19 -14.63
N VAL A 143 -6.33 4.55 -14.42
CA VAL A 143 -7.10 5.43 -15.32
C VAL A 143 -7.06 6.89 -14.87
N PHE A 144 -7.36 7.16 -13.60
CA PHE A 144 -7.52 8.53 -13.09
C PHE A 144 -6.25 9.10 -12.47
N GLY A 145 -5.23 8.27 -12.26
CA GLY A 145 -4.00 8.63 -11.58
C GLY A 145 -4.14 8.68 -10.05
N ARG A 146 -2.98 8.75 -9.38
CA ARG A 146 -2.87 8.56 -7.91
C ARG A 146 -3.48 9.69 -7.09
N LYS A 147 -3.28 10.95 -7.52
CA LYS A 147 -3.75 12.12 -6.76
C LYS A 147 -5.25 12.32 -6.87
N THR A 148 -5.81 12.20 -8.07
CA THR A 148 -7.23 12.45 -8.34
C THR A 148 -8.11 11.42 -7.65
N SER A 149 -7.76 10.14 -7.74
CA SER A 149 -8.52 9.07 -7.06
C SER A 149 -8.58 9.28 -5.55
N PHE A 150 -7.48 9.71 -4.92
CA PHE A 150 -7.44 9.97 -3.49
C PHE A 150 -8.39 11.10 -3.07
N TYR A 151 -8.43 12.20 -3.82
CA TYR A 151 -9.37 13.29 -3.54
C TYR A 151 -10.83 12.88 -3.73
N ILE A 152 -11.12 12.02 -4.72
CA ILE A 152 -12.48 11.49 -4.93
C ILE A 152 -12.94 10.67 -3.72
N CYS A 153 -12.09 9.78 -3.21
CA CYS A 153 -12.41 8.98 -2.02
C CYS A 153 -12.66 9.86 -0.79
N ILE A 154 -11.84 10.90 -0.58
CA ILE A 154 -12.04 11.86 0.52
C ILE A 154 -13.39 12.57 0.39
N VAL A 155 -13.72 13.12 -0.78
CA VAL A 155 -15.00 13.81 -1.00
C VAL A 155 -16.17 12.86 -0.76
N PHE A 156 -16.08 11.62 -1.24
CA PHE A 156 -17.10 10.61 -1.02
C PHE A 156 -17.27 10.28 0.47
N PHE A 157 -16.16 10.14 1.19
CA PHE A 157 -16.16 9.91 2.64
C PHE A 157 -16.83 11.07 3.40
N PHE A 158 -16.53 12.32 3.03
CA PHE A 158 -17.17 13.50 3.62
C PHE A 158 -18.68 13.56 3.36
N ILE A 159 -19.12 13.32 2.12
CA ILE A 159 -20.54 13.32 1.76
C ILE A 159 -21.28 12.22 2.55
N SER A 160 -20.67 11.04 2.66
CA SER A 160 -21.24 9.92 3.40
C SER A 160 -21.38 10.23 4.90
N SER A 161 -20.37 10.90 5.48
CA SER A 161 -20.40 11.32 6.89
C SER A 161 -21.54 12.30 7.18
N ILE A 162 -21.84 13.22 6.25
CA ILE A 162 -23.00 14.13 6.37
C ILE A 162 -24.31 13.35 6.33
N VAL A 163 -24.43 12.35 5.46
CA VAL A 163 -25.61 11.49 5.37
C VAL A 163 -25.80 10.70 6.68
N PHE A 164 -24.71 10.16 7.24
CA PHE A 164 -24.73 9.48 8.53
C PHE A 164 -25.16 10.42 9.67
N ALA A 165 -24.64 11.65 9.70
CA ALA A 165 -24.97 12.63 10.75
C ALA A 165 -26.44 13.11 10.73
N LEU A 166 -27.11 13.05 9.56
CA LEU A 166 -28.51 13.45 9.40
C LEU A 166 -29.50 12.29 9.53
N ALA A 167 -29.02 11.08 9.79
CA ALA A 167 -29.86 9.89 9.84
C ALA A 167 -30.81 9.92 11.05
N LYS A 168 -32.11 9.68 10.79
CA LYS A 168 -33.17 9.64 11.81
C LYS A 168 -33.68 8.22 12.13
N ASP A 169 -33.28 7.25 11.30
CA ASP A 169 -33.69 5.85 11.40
C ASP A 169 -32.44 4.96 11.35
N MET A 170 -32.50 3.80 12.01
CA MET A 170 -31.37 2.85 12.02
C MET A 170 -31.03 2.35 10.60
N ASN A 171 -32.04 2.21 9.73
CA ASN A 171 -31.81 1.87 8.33
C ASN A 171 -31.04 2.96 7.56
N ALA A 172 -31.31 4.24 7.85
CA ALA A 172 -30.58 5.35 7.23
C ALA A 172 -29.11 5.38 7.70
N ILE A 173 -28.86 5.03 8.97
CA ILE A 173 -27.51 4.86 9.52
C ILE A 173 -26.76 3.75 8.77
N ILE A 174 -27.40 2.60 8.54
CA ILE A 174 -26.81 1.48 7.78
C ILE A 174 -26.47 1.92 6.34
N VAL A 175 -27.38 2.61 5.66
CA VAL A 175 -27.12 3.12 4.29
C VAL A 175 -25.96 4.12 4.27
N GLY A 176 -25.91 5.04 5.24
CA GLY A 176 -24.80 5.97 5.41
C GLY A 176 -23.46 5.23 5.60
N ARG A 177 -23.46 4.15 6.40
CA ARG A 177 -22.28 3.31 6.65
C ARG A 177 -21.84 2.51 5.44
N VAL A 178 -22.78 1.99 4.65
CA VAL A 178 -22.47 1.37 3.36
C VAL A 178 -21.76 2.37 2.47
N LEU A 179 -22.35 3.55 2.24
CA LEU A 179 -21.72 4.62 1.43
C LEU A 179 -20.36 5.03 1.99
N GLN A 180 -20.24 5.18 3.31
CA GLN A 180 -18.97 5.55 3.91
C GLN A 180 -17.89 4.46 3.70
N GLY A 181 -18.28 3.18 3.71
CA GLY A 181 -17.41 2.05 3.39
C GLY A 181 -16.88 2.08 1.95
N PHE A 182 -17.68 2.53 0.98
CA PHE A 182 -17.20 2.74 -0.39
C PHE A 182 -16.05 3.73 -0.46
N GLY A 183 -16.16 4.89 0.20
CA GLY A 183 -15.08 5.89 0.24
C GLY A 183 -13.91 5.46 1.11
N GLY A 184 -14.21 4.86 2.27
CA GLY A 184 -13.24 4.47 3.27
C GLY A 184 -12.28 3.36 2.83
N GLY A 185 -12.78 2.30 2.20
CA GLY A 185 -11.93 1.23 1.64
C GLY A 185 -10.98 1.74 0.55
N GLY A 186 -11.37 2.81 -0.16
CA GLY A 186 -10.50 3.52 -1.09
C GLY A 186 -9.39 4.30 -0.38
N ILE A 187 -9.71 5.05 0.68
CA ILE A 187 -8.70 5.79 1.46
C ILE A 187 -7.63 4.83 1.99
N ASP A 188 -8.05 3.72 2.61
CA ASP A 188 -7.18 2.69 3.18
C ASP A 188 -6.17 2.15 2.15
N VAL A 189 -6.66 1.63 1.02
CA VAL A 189 -5.81 1.06 -0.04
C VAL A 189 -4.96 2.10 -0.76
N LEU A 190 -5.51 3.29 -1.04
CA LEU A 190 -4.80 4.33 -1.76
C LEU A 190 -3.64 4.89 -0.94
N VAL A 191 -3.78 5.02 0.39
CA VAL A 191 -2.70 5.44 1.27
C VAL A 191 -1.53 4.46 1.19
N GLU A 192 -1.80 3.15 1.26
CA GLU A 192 -0.76 2.13 1.18
C GLU A 192 -0.07 2.08 -0.18
N ILE A 193 -0.83 2.23 -1.28
CA ILE A 193 -0.27 2.26 -2.64
C ILE A 193 0.59 3.51 -2.83
N ILE A 194 0.08 4.69 -2.49
CA ILE A 194 0.84 5.96 -2.64
C ILE A 194 2.11 5.91 -1.78
N LEU A 195 2.02 5.43 -0.54
CA LEU A 195 3.19 5.29 0.34
C LEU A 195 4.22 4.33 -0.26
N SER A 196 3.73 3.21 -0.78
CA SER A 196 4.54 2.22 -1.47
C SER A 196 5.26 2.81 -2.68
N ASP A 197 4.61 3.70 -3.41
CA ASP A 197 5.16 4.34 -4.60
C ASP A 197 6.20 5.43 -4.33
N ILE A 198 6.08 6.14 -3.20
CA ILE A 198 7.02 7.21 -2.83
C ILE A 198 8.23 6.70 -2.03
N THR A 199 8.17 5.48 -1.50
CA THR A 199 9.24 4.88 -0.68
C THR A 199 10.09 3.87 -1.45
N ILE A 200 11.36 3.77 -1.06
CA ILE A 200 12.28 2.76 -1.60
C ILE A 200 12.03 1.42 -0.88
N LEU A 201 12.16 0.28 -1.57
CA LEU A 201 11.89 -1.07 -1.03
C LEU A 201 12.52 -1.34 0.35
N LYS A 202 13.74 -0.84 0.60
CA LYS A 202 14.45 -1.04 1.88
C LYS A 202 13.82 -0.30 3.07
N GLU A 203 13.18 0.85 2.83
CA GLU A 203 12.56 1.68 3.87
C GLU A 203 11.03 1.53 3.90
N ARG A 204 10.44 0.87 2.89
CA ARG A 204 8.98 0.73 2.75
C ARG A 204 8.34 0.10 4.00
N SER A 205 8.90 -0.99 4.52
CA SER A 205 8.36 -1.66 5.71
C SER A 205 8.43 -0.79 6.96
N PHE A 206 9.48 0.03 7.11
CA PHE A 206 9.59 0.99 8.20
C PHE A 206 8.51 2.07 8.11
N TYR A 207 8.26 2.60 6.90
CA TYR A 207 7.23 3.62 6.69
C TYR A 207 5.81 3.09 6.79
N LEU A 208 5.55 1.87 6.33
CA LEU A 208 4.28 1.18 6.56
C LEU A 208 4.06 0.94 8.06
N GLY A 209 5.10 0.50 8.78
CA GLY A 209 5.05 0.38 10.24
C GLY A 209 4.77 1.71 10.95
N LEU A 210 5.38 2.81 10.47
CA LEU A 210 5.14 4.15 11.01
C LEU A 210 3.69 4.62 10.77
N MET A 211 3.10 4.27 9.62
CA MET A 211 1.69 4.53 9.31
C MET A 211 0.73 3.63 10.09
N ALA A 212 1.17 2.47 10.56
CA ALA A 212 0.36 1.57 11.36
C ALA A 212 0.25 1.99 12.84
N ILE A 213 1.14 2.86 13.36
CA ILE A 213 1.06 3.37 14.74
C ILE A 213 -0.31 4.00 15.08
N PRO A 214 -0.90 4.86 14.23
CA PRO A 214 -2.25 5.38 14.48
C PRO A 214 -3.37 4.34 14.34
N MET A 215 -3.08 3.09 13.95
CA MET A 215 -4.07 2.01 13.91
C MET A 215 -4.05 1.22 15.22
N PRO A 216 -5.05 1.38 16.10
CA PRO A 216 -5.20 0.57 17.30
C PRO A 216 -5.68 -0.86 17.00
#